data_AF-A0A1T5G2A8-F1
#
_entry.id   AF-A0A1T5G2A8-F1
#
_cell.length_a   1.000
_cell.length_b   1.000
_cell.length_c   1.000
_cell.angle_alpha   90.00
_cell.angle_beta   90.00
_cell.angle_gamma   90.00
#
_symmetry.space_group_name_H-M   'P 1'
#
loop_
_entity.id
_entity.type
_entity.pdbx_description
1 polymer ?
#
loop_
_entity_poly.entity_id
_entity_poly.type
_entity_poly.pdbx_seq_one_letter_code
_entity_poly.pdbx_strand_id
1 'polypeptide(L)'
;MKKMYLTILTIVTVFCIIFGTVYHLGTFFGRFTTLNIPFLKIGNVKTTSFEKKYQGVKSAELDVNCLNVTVDAYNGDEVIISYSGRELYQPVIDFKNGSLTIGQPKVKDHKISSVESNLNISLPADVKLSHVDITADMGNLDLSNITADSMNLSADMGSINCTGASADKMDIDTDMGSANLKDLSFTDLSVSVDMGSVELNSRESLADYSFSCTASMGAITVNDEDYSGDYKRSGNAGTITIDADMGSVAINY
;
A
#
# COMPACT_ATOMS: atom_id res chain seq x y z
N MET A 1 20.73 9.50 47.13
CA MET A 1 19.42 10.19 47.00
C MET A 1 19.03 10.46 45.55
N LYS A 2 19.85 11.14 44.72
CA LYS A 2 19.50 11.44 43.30
C LYS A 2 19.20 10.21 42.43
N LYS A 3 19.98 9.12 42.56
CA LYS A 3 19.75 7.88 41.80
C LYS A 3 18.41 7.21 42.14
N MET A 4 18.04 7.20 43.42
CA MET A 4 16.79 6.62 43.91
C MET A 4 15.56 7.42 43.46
N TYR A 5 15.67 8.76 43.45
CA TYR A 5 14.62 9.63 42.93
C TYR A 5 14.41 9.42 41.42
N LEU A 6 15.49 9.33 40.65
CA LEU A 6 15.42 9.10 39.21
C LEU A 6 14.77 7.74 38.89
N THR A 7 15.15 6.69 39.64
CA THR A 7 14.53 5.36 39.47
C THR A 7 13.03 5.37 39.78
N ILE A 8 12.61 6.05 40.85
CA ILE A 8 11.18 6.14 41.21
C ILE A 8 10.41 6.91 40.13
N LEU A 9 10.97 8.02 39.64
CA LEU A 9 10.34 8.82 38.59
C LEU A 9 10.17 8.03 37.29
N THR A 10 11.18 7.25 36.88
CA THR A 10 11.09 6.38 35.69
C THR A 10 10.02 5.30 35.84
N ILE A 11 9.88 4.71 37.03
CA ILE A 11 8.83 3.71 37.29
C ILE A 11 7.44 4.35 37.18
N VAL A 12 7.26 5.54 37.75
CA VAL A 12 5.98 6.28 37.71
C VAL A 12 5.64 6.68 36.28
N THR A 13 6.59 7.18 35.49
CA THR A 13 6.32 7.56 34.09
C THR A 13 5.98 6.35 33.23
N VAL A 14 6.70 5.24 33.38
CA VAL A 14 6.36 3.97 32.70
C VAL A 14 4.96 3.51 33.11
N PHE A 15 4.61 3.60 34.39
CA PHE A 15 3.26 3.27 34.86
C PHE A 15 2.19 4.20 34.28
N CYS A 16 2.45 5.51 34.18
CA CYS A 16 1.53 6.47 33.57
C CYS A 16 1.35 6.23 32.08
N ILE A 17 2.41 5.84 31.36
CA ILE A 17 2.33 5.46 29.95
C ILE A 17 1.50 4.19 29.80
N ILE A 18 1.77 3.15 30.60
CA ILE A 18 1.00 1.89 30.60
C ILE A 18 -0.46 2.13 30.98
N PHE A 19 -0.73 2.93 32.00
CA PHE A 19 -2.09 3.18 32.46
C PHE A 19 -2.84 4.12 31.49
N GLY A 20 -2.17 5.13 30.94
CA GLY A 20 -2.72 6.01 29.90
C GLY A 20 -3.02 5.26 28.61
N THR A 21 -2.11 4.37 28.19
CA THR A 21 -2.38 3.43 27.08
C THR A 21 -3.53 2.51 27.45
N VAL A 22 -3.55 1.81 28.58
CA VAL A 22 -4.68 0.94 28.99
C VAL A 22 -5.98 1.71 29.20
N TYR A 23 -5.97 3.00 29.49
CA TYR A 23 -7.20 3.79 29.66
C TYR A 23 -7.76 4.26 28.32
N HIS A 24 -6.92 4.74 27.39
CA HIS A 24 -7.34 5.11 26.03
C HIS A 24 -7.54 3.89 25.10
N LEU A 25 -6.72 2.86 25.28
CA LEU A 25 -6.74 1.56 24.61
C LEU A 25 -7.41 0.49 25.50
N GLY A 26 -8.18 0.84 26.52
CA GLY A 26 -8.84 -0.15 27.41
C GLY A 26 -9.91 -0.97 26.67
N THR A 27 -10.52 -0.35 25.68
CA THR A 27 -11.34 -1.01 24.66
C THR A 27 -10.54 -1.90 23.70
N PHE A 28 -9.21 -1.73 23.65
CA PHE A 28 -8.27 -2.45 22.79
C PHE A 28 -7.50 -3.56 23.54
N PHE A 29 -7.18 -3.40 24.84
CA PHE A 29 -6.55 -4.45 25.66
C PHE A 29 -7.51 -5.60 26.02
N GLY A 30 -8.82 -5.34 26.03
CA GLY A 30 -9.84 -6.40 26.04
C GLY A 30 -9.84 -7.30 24.79
N ARG A 31 -9.05 -6.97 23.76
CA ARG A 31 -8.90 -7.75 22.52
C ARG A 31 -7.58 -8.52 22.38
N PHE A 32 -6.58 -8.30 23.25
CA PHE A 32 -5.20 -8.76 22.99
C PHE A 32 -4.59 -9.74 24.00
N THR A 33 -5.39 -10.37 24.86
CA THR A 33 -4.93 -11.52 25.67
C THR A 33 -5.75 -12.74 25.32
N THR A 34 -5.08 -13.88 25.12
CA THR A 34 -5.68 -15.22 25.12
C THR A 34 -6.15 -15.58 26.54
N LEU A 35 -7.03 -14.75 27.10
CA LEU A 35 -7.75 -14.97 28.34
C LEU A 35 -9.20 -15.25 27.95
N ASN A 36 -9.74 -16.38 28.42
CA ASN A 36 -11.11 -16.82 28.19
C ASN A 36 -12.08 -15.88 28.92
N ILE A 37 -12.41 -14.72 28.32
CA ILE A 37 -13.35 -13.74 28.88
C ILE A 37 -14.78 -14.04 28.36
N PRO A 38 -15.75 -14.34 29.24
CA PRO A 38 -17.08 -14.85 28.89
C PRO A 38 -18.01 -13.82 28.20
N PHE A 39 -17.52 -12.64 27.83
CA PHE A 39 -18.28 -11.57 27.16
C PHE A 39 -17.86 -11.30 25.70
N LEU A 40 -16.78 -11.92 25.22
CA LEU A 40 -16.30 -11.75 23.85
C LEU A 40 -16.75 -12.94 22.98
N LYS A 41 -17.93 -12.84 22.36
CA LYS A 41 -18.35 -13.79 21.32
C LYS A 41 -17.60 -13.49 20.02
N ILE A 42 -16.61 -14.30 19.67
CA ILE A 42 -16.10 -14.39 18.30
C ILE A 42 -17.25 -14.98 17.46
N GLY A 43 -18.00 -14.10 16.79
CA GLY A 43 -19.10 -14.50 15.94
C GLY A 43 -18.58 -15.18 14.67
N ASN A 44 -19.34 -16.12 14.12
CA ASN A 44 -19.11 -16.64 12.78
C ASN A 44 -19.07 -15.47 11.79
N VAL A 45 -17.94 -15.28 11.12
CA VAL A 45 -17.75 -14.27 10.09
C VAL A 45 -18.28 -14.85 8.79
N LYS A 46 -19.28 -14.20 8.19
CA LYS A 46 -19.81 -14.62 6.89
C LYS A 46 -18.80 -14.26 5.79
N THR A 47 -18.56 -15.23 4.90
CA THR A 47 -17.69 -15.07 3.74
C THR A 47 -18.47 -15.26 2.45
N THR A 48 -17.91 -14.74 1.36
CA THR A 48 -18.47 -14.82 0.01
C THR A 48 -17.33 -14.85 -1.00
N SER A 49 -17.62 -15.31 -2.20
CA SER A 49 -16.72 -15.21 -3.34
C SER A 49 -17.48 -15.01 -4.63
N PHE A 50 -16.87 -14.34 -5.60
CA PHE A 50 -17.39 -14.24 -6.95
C PHE A 50 -16.25 -14.18 -7.96
N GLU A 51 -16.59 -14.45 -9.22
CA GLU A 51 -15.74 -14.17 -10.37
C GLU A 51 -16.62 -13.54 -11.46
N LYS A 52 -16.10 -12.52 -12.15
CA LYS A 52 -16.75 -11.86 -13.28
C LYS A 52 -15.72 -11.56 -14.36
N LYS A 53 -16.17 -11.55 -15.62
CA LYS A 53 -15.33 -11.26 -16.77
C LYS A 53 -15.86 -10.06 -17.55
N TYR A 54 -14.94 -9.27 -18.08
CA TYR A 54 -15.22 -8.05 -18.84
C TYR A 54 -14.34 -7.98 -20.08
N GLN A 55 -14.86 -7.41 -21.16
CA GLN A 55 -14.11 -7.16 -22.39
C GLN A 55 -14.08 -5.67 -22.70
N GLY A 56 -13.02 -5.21 -23.35
CA GLY A 56 -12.88 -3.82 -23.78
C GLY A 56 -12.67 -2.84 -22.63
N VAL A 57 -12.03 -3.29 -21.53
CA VAL A 57 -11.58 -2.40 -20.45
C VAL A 57 -10.46 -1.51 -20.98
N LYS A 58 -10.58 -0.21 -20.71
CA LYS A 58 -9.66 0.84 -21.13
C LYS A 58 -9.08 1.60 -19.95
N SER A 59 -9.78 1.64 -18.82
CA SER A 59 -9.35 2.27 -17.58
C SER A 59 -9.87 1.48 -16.38
N ALA A 60 -9.18 1.60 -15.25
CA ALA A 60 -9.58 0.98 -13.99
C ALA A 60 -9.45 1.98 -12.83
N GLU A 61 -10.53 2.13 -12.07
CA GLU A 61 -10.60 2.96 -10.87
C GLU A 61 -11.13 2.12 -9.70
N LEU A 62 -10.33 2.00 -8.65
CA LEU A 62 -10.62 1.19 -7.47
C LEU A 62 -10.57 2.07 -6.22
N ASP A 63 -11.67 2.10 -5.47
CA ASP A 63 -11.79 2.77 -4.18
C ASP A 63 -12.35 1.76 -3.16
N VAL A 64 -11.46 1.19 -2.37
CA VAL A 64 -11.77 0.09 -1.44
C VAL A 64 -11.21 0.40 -0.07
N ASN A 65 -11.90 0.03 1.01
CA ASN A 65 -11.42 0.40 2.36
C ASN A 65 -10.62 -0.72 3.01
N CYS A 66 -11.05 -1.99 2.89
CA CYS A 66 -10.50 -3.09 3.70
C CYS A 66 -10.16 -4.34 2.89
N LEU A 67 -9.45 -4.18 1.76
CA LEU A 67 -9.14 -5.27 0.83
C LEU A 67 -7.64 -5.28 0.49
N ASN A 68 -7.05 -6.48 0.41
CA ASN A 68 -5.84 -6.64 -0.39
C ASN A 68 -6.24 -6.68 -1.87
N VAL A 69 -5.54 -5.94 -2.69
CA VAL A 69 -5.80 -5.86 -4.13
C VAL A 69 -4.59 -6.39 -4.88
N THR A 70 -4.83 -7.39 -5.73
CA THR A 70 -3.81 -7.91 -6.63
C THR A 70 -4.23 -7.64 -8.07
N VAL A 71 -3.36 -7.03 -8.87
CA VAL A 71 -3.56 -6.81 -10.30
C VAL A 71 -2.38 -7.41 -11.05
N ASP A 72 -2.63 -8.43 -11.88
CA ASP A 72 -1.56 -9.10 -12.63
C ASP A 72 -1.95 -9.25 -14.09
N ALA A 73 -0.98 -9.07 -14.98
CA ALA A 73 -1.19 -9.37 -16.39
C ALA A 73 -1.13 -10.87 -16.63
N TYR A 74 -1.98 -11.37 -17.53
CA TYR A 74 -2.00 -12.78 -17.91
C TYR A 74 -2.22 -12.96 -19.41
N ASN A 75 -1.96 -14.17 -19.88
CA ASN A 75 -2.22 -14.55 -21.27
C ASN A 75 -3.69 -14.95 -21.44
N GLY A 76 -4.51 -13.99 -21.87
CA GLY A 76 -5.94 -14.14 -22.15
C GLY A 76 -6.46 -12.91 -22.86
N ASP A 77 -7.77 -12.85 -23.07
CA ASP A 77 -8.47 -11.82 -23.87
C ASP A 77 -9.52 -11.02 -23.07
N GLU A 78 -9.85 -11.47 -21.86
CA GLU A 78 -10.83 -10.84 -20.98
C GLU A 78 -10.17 -10.34 -19.71
N VAL A 79 -10.69 -9.26 -19.12
CA VAL A 79 -10.36 -8.89 -17.74
C VAL A 79 -11.16 -9.79 -16.80
N ILE A 80 -10.48 -10.50 -15.91
CA ILE A 80 -11.11 -11.36 -14.89
C ILE A 80 -11.00 -10.67 -13.55
N ILE A 81 -12.13 -10.52 -12.85
CA ILE A 81 -12.19 -9.94 -11.51
C ILE A 81 -12.78 -10.96 -10.57
N SER A 82 -11.99 -11.37 -9.58
CA SER A 82 -12.43 -12.29 -8.54
C SER A 82 -12.31 -11.66 -7.16
N TYR A 83 -13.25 -12.02 -6.30
CA TYR A 83 -13.24 -11.64 -4.90
C TYR A 83 -13.41 -12.87 -4.04
N SER A 84 -12.68 -12.93 -2.92
CA SER A 84 -12.90 -13.90 -1.86
C SER A 84 -12.62 -13.26 -0.52
N GLY A 85 -13.59 -13.28 0.38
CA GLY A 85 -13.43 -12.61 1.66
C GLY A 85 -14.72 -12.49 2.43
N ARG A 86 -14.78 -11.48 3.30
CA ARG A 86 -15.91 -11.24 4.18
C ARG A 86 -17.08 -10.64 3.39
N GLU A 87 -18.28 -11.16 3.59
CA GLU A 87 -19.48 -10.72 2.86
C GLU A 87 -19.74 -9.21 2.99
N LEU A 88 -19.45 -8.60 4.15
CA LEU A 88 -19.65 -7.16 4.38
C LEU A 88 -18.73 -6.27 3.52
N TYR A 89 -17.62 -6.82 3.03
CA TYR A 89 -16.57 -6.12 2.29
C TYR A 89 -16.62 -6.44 0.80
N GLN A 90 -17.63 -7.20 0.36
CA GLN A 90 -17.77 -7.56 -1.04
C GLN A 90 -17.88 -6.29 -1.90
N PRO A 91 -16.95 -6.08 -2.86
CA PRO A 91 -16.96 -4.88 -3.67
C PRO A 91 -18.12 -4.87 -4.67
N VAL A 92 -18.49 -3.66 -5.09
CA VAL A 92 -19.48 -3.37 -6.13
C VAL A 92 -18.71 -2.96 -7.38
N ILE A 93 -19.00 -3.61 -8.50
CA ILE A 93 -18.35 -3.36 -9.78
C ILE A 93 -19.34 -2.70 -10.74
N ASP A 94 -18.95 -1.57 -11.30
CA ASP A 94 -19.63 -0.88 -12.40
C ASP A 94 -18.72 -0.87 -13.63
N PHE A 95 -19.28 -1.16 -14.80
CA PHE A 95 -18.54 -1.17 -16.05
C PHE A 95 -19.34 -0.45 -17.14
N LYS A 96 -18.84 0.71 -17.57
CA LYS A 96 -19.51 1.57 -18.54
C LYS A 96 -18.51 2.16 -19.51
N ASN A 97 -18.79 2.04 -20.80
CA ASN A 97 -17.99 2.65 -21.88
C ASN A 97 -16.49 2.29 -21.84
N GLY A 98 -16.13 1.11 -21.32
CA GLY A 98 -14.73 0.68 -21.17
C GLY A 98 -14.07 1.12 -19.86
N SER A 99 -14.74 1.90 -19.01
CA SER A 99 -14.25 2.25 -17.68
C SER A 99 -14.75 1.26 -16.65
N LEU A 100 -13.83 0.65 -15.92
CA LEU A 100 -14.09 -0.26 -14.80
C LEU A 100 -13.97 0.50 -13.49
N THR A 101 -15.04 0.58 -12.72
CA THR A 101 -15.03 1.21 -11.39
C THR A 101 -15.39 0.17 -10.34
N ILE A 102 -14.57 0.03 -9.31
CA ILE A 102 -14.78 -0.91 -8.20
C ILE A 102 -14.80 -0.13 -6.89
N GLY A 103 -15.96 -0.14 -6.23
CA GLY A 103 -16.16 0.49 -4.93
C GLY A 103 -16.40 -0.55 -3.84
N GLN A 104 -16.31 -0.13 -2.57
CA GLN A 104 -16.74 -0.95 -1.44
C GLN A 104 -17.92 -0.31 -0.68
N PRO A 105 -18.92 -1.10 -0.21
CA PRO A 105 -20.01 -0.54 0.59
C PRO A 105 -19.50 0.02 1.93
N LYS A 106 -20.13 1.10 2.41
CA LYS A 106 -19.83 1.67 3.72
C LYS A 106 -20.22 0.70 4.84
N VAL A 107 -19.23 0.28 5.61
CA VAL A 107 -19.41 -0.59 6.78
C VAL A 107 -19.40 0.24 8.05
N LYS A 108 -20.46 0.12 8.87
CA LYS A 108 -20.55 0.86 10.15
C LYS A 108 -19.81 0.17 11.30
N ASP A 109 -19.76 -1.17 11.30
CA ASP A 109 -19.18 -1.96 12.39
C ASP A 109 -18.02 -2.83 11.89
N HIS A 110 -16.80 -2.36 12.13
CA HIS A 110 -15.58 -3.09 11.84
C HIS A 110 -15.28 -4.09 12.96
N LYS A 111 -15.86 -5.29 12.84
CA LYS A 111 -15.43 -6.42 13.67
C LYS A 111 -14.06 -6.87 13.20
N ILE A 112 -13.08 -6.89 14.11
CA ILE A 112 -11.79 -7.52 13.85
C ILE A 112 -12.04 -9.00 13.53
N SER A 113 -11.43 -9.44 12.45
CA SER A 113 -11.52 -10.82 11.96
C SER A 113 -10.15 -11.20 11.43
N SER A 114 -9.80 -12.48 11.55
CA SER A 114 -8.63 -13.05 10.89
C SER A 114 -8.88 -13.43 9.43
N VAL A 115 -10.10 -13.21 8.92
CA VAL A 115 -10.44 -13.49 7.52
C VAL A 115 -10.04 -12.31 6.67
N GLU A 116 -9.01 -12.51 5.86
CA GLU A 116 -8.59 -11.58 4.82
C GLU A 116 -9.65 -11.47 3.72
N SER A 117 -9.69 -10.33 3.05
CA SER A 117 -10.57 -10.08 1.92
C SER A 117 -9.73 -9.65 0.74
N ASN A 118 -9.73 -10.46 -0.31
CA ASN A 118 -8.82 -10.32 -1.44
C ASN A 118 -9.63 -10.04 -2.71
N LEU A 119 -9.22 -9.02 -3.45
CA LEU A 119 -9.72 -8.67 -4.77
C LEU A 119 -8.60 -8.91 -5.78
N ASN A 120 -8.77 -9.88 -6.68
CA ASN A 120 -7.79 -10.18 -7.71
C ASN A 120 -8.33 -9.76 -9.07
N ILE A 121 -7.52 -9.06 -9.84
CA ILE A 121 -7.80 -8.60 -11.20
C ILE A 121 -6.73 -9.16 -12.12
N SER A 122 -7.14 -9.95 -13.11
CA SER A 122 -6.25 -10.45 -14.15
C SER A 122 -6.52 -9.67 -15.44
N LEU A 123 -5.51 -8.95 -15.93
CA LEU A 123 -5.58 -8.12 -17.13
C LEU A 123 -4.91 -8.82 -18.33
N PRO A 124 -5.48 -8.80 -19.53
CA PRO A 124 -4.78 -9.25 -20.73
C PRO A 124 -3.44 -8.51 -20.91
N ALA A 125 -2.35 -9.25 -21.16
CA ALA A 125 -0.99 -8.70 -21.21
C ALA A 125 -0.72 -7.71 -22.37
N ASP A 126 -1.56 -7.72 -23.41
CA ASP A 126 -1.47 -6.83 -24.58
C ASP A 126 -2.35 -5.58 -24.46
N VAL A 127 -3.10 -5.44 -23.36
CA VAL A 127 -3.93 -4.26 -23.11
C VAL A 127 -3.10 -3.17 -22.46
N LYS A 128 -3.02 -2.02 -23.15
CA LYS A 128 -2.59 -0.76 -22.56
C LYS A 128 -3.81 0.03 -22.07
N LEU A 129 -3.86 0.31 -20.77
CA LEU A 129 -4.90 1.13 -20.16
C LEU A 129 -4.57 2.62 -20.31
N SER A 130 -5.58 3.49 -20.32
CA SER A 130 -5.35 4.93 -20.22
C SER A 130 -4.87 5.30 -18.82
N HIS A 131 -5.53 4.77 -17.79
CA HIS A 131 -5.17 5.03 -16.40
C HIS A 131 -5.56 3.88 -15.48
N VAL A 132 -4.79 3.73 -14.41
CA VAL A 132 -5.05 2.81 -13.30
C VAL A 132 -4.97 3.61 -11.99
N ASP A 133 -6.10 3.80 -11.35
CA ASP A 133 -6.20 4.49 -10.06
C ASP A 133 -6.67 3.51 -9.00
N ILE A 134 -5.88 3.27 -7.96
CA ILE A 134 -6.21 2.34 -6.88
C ILE A 134 -5.94 3.00 -5.54
N THR A 135 -6.99 3.14 -4.75
CA THR A 135 -6.93 3.60 -3.35
C THR A 135 -7.43 2.49 -2.43
N ALA A 136 -6.62 2.18 -1.42
CA ALA A 136 -6.95 1.23 -0.36
C ALA A 136 -6.66 1.79 1.03
N ASP A 137 -7.69 2.10 1.84
CA ASP A 137 -7.46 2.61 3.20
C ASP A 137 -6.70 1.58 4.08
N MET A 138 -7.02 0.29 3.93
CA MET A 138 -6.41 -0.80 4.68
C MET A 138 -6.31 -2.06 3.82
N GLY A 139 -5.07 -2.43 3.50
CA GLY A 139 -4.75 -3.60 2.69
C GLY A 139 -3.55 -3.33 1.79
N ASN A 140 -2.93 -4.40 1.33
CA ASN A 140 -1.78 -4.29 0.43
C ASN A 140 -2.23 -4.16 -1.02
N LEU A 141 -1.44 -3.43 -1.82
CA LEU A 141 -1.58 -3.36 -3.26
C LEU A 141 -0.43 -4.13 -3.91
N ASP A 142 -0.75 -5.16 -4.68
CA ASP A 142 0.22 -5.98 -5.41
C ASP A 142 -0.05 -5.88 -6.91
N LEU A 143 0.77 -5.13 -7.64
CA LEU A 143 0.63 -4.92 -9.07
C LEU A 143 1.80 -5.55 -9.83
N SER A 144 1.51 -6.25 -10.92
CA SER A 144 2.53 -6.93 -11.72
C SER A 144 2.24 -6.83 -13.22
N ASN A 145 3.25 -6.41 -13.98
CA ASN A 145 3.27 -6.42 -15.45
C ASN A 145 2.17 -5.60 -16.12
N ILE A 146 1.76 -4.48 -15.49
CA ILE A 146 0.68 -3.63 -16.00
C ILE A 146 1.22 -2.56 -16.94
N THR A 147 0.54 -2.32 -18.06
CA THR A 147 0.86 -1.23 -18.99
C THR A 147 -0.27 -0.20 -19.00
N ALA A 148 0.04 1.06 -18.69
CA ALA A 148 -0.92 2.17 -18.71
C ALA A 148 -0.28 3.47 -19.27
N ASP A 149 -1.05 4.53 -19.51
CA ASP A 149 -0.47 5.88 -19.70
C ASP A 149 -0.10 6.48 -18.33
N SER A 150 -0.96 6.32 -17.32
CA SER A 150 -0.69 6.74 -15.94
C SER A 150 -1.13 5.71 -14.89
N MET A 151 -0.44 5.68 -13.75
CA MET A 151 -0.85 4.91 -12.57
C MET A 151 -0.80 5.77 -11.30
N ASN A 152 -1.87 5.73 -10.51
CA ASN A 152 -1.93 6.35 -9.19
C ASN A 152 -2.29 5.26 -8.16
N LEU A 153 -1.38 4.97 -7.23
CA LEU A 153 -1.52 3.88 -6.25
C LEU A 153 -1.41 4.47 -4.84
N SER A 154 -2.44 4.28 -4.02
CA SER A 154 -2.52 4.84 -2.67
C SER A 154 -2.93 3.77 -1.67
N ALA A 155 -2.17 3.62 -0.60
CA ALA A 155 -2.49 2.72 0.50
C ALA A 155 -2.21 3.36 1.86
N ASP A 156 -3.25 3.81 2.57
CA ASP A 156 -3.08 4.50 3.86
C ASP A 156 -2.48 3.53 4.89
N MET A 157 -3.02 2.31 5.00
CA MET A 157 -2.50 1.26 5.88
C MET A 157 -2.24 -0.04 5.11
N GLY A 158 -1.07 -0.12 4.48
CA GLY A 158 -0.63 -1.30 3.76
C GLY A 158 0.56 -0.99 2.87
N SER A 159 1.24 -2.03 2.42
CA SER A 159 2.37 -1.86 1.50
C SER A 159 1.91 -1.90 0.05
N ILE A 160 2.65 -1.18 -0.79
CA ILE A 160 2.47 -1.20 -2.25
C ILE A 160 3.67 -1.94 -2.86
N ASN A 161 3.40 -3.04 -3.55
CA ASN A 161 4.38 -3.79 -4.33
C ASN A 161 4.04 -3.64 -5.82
N CYS A 162 4.93 -3.03 -6.60
CA CYS A 162 4.73 -2.84 -8.03
C CYS A 162 5.92 -3.41 -8.79
N THR A 163 5.69 -4.41 -9.65
CA THR A 163 6.75 -5.10 -10.39
C THR A 163 6.48 -5.10 -11.89
N GLY A 164 7.47 -4.77 -12.71
CA GLY A 164 7.39 -4.89 -14.17
C GLY A 164 6.35 -3.99 -14.83
N ALA A 165 5.87 -2.95 -14.13
CA ALA A 165 4.84 -2.07 -14.64
C ALA A 165 5.43 -0.98 -15.55
N SER A 166 4.64 -0.51 -16.51
CA SER A 166 5.03 0.53 -17.47
C SER A 166 3.94 1.60 -17.57
N ALA A 167 4.30 2.85 -17.27
CA ALA A 167 3.45 4.02 -17.48
C ALA A 167 4.29 5.28 -17.60
N ASP A 168 3.83 6.28 -18.36
CA ASP A 168 4.58 7.54 -18.50
C ASP A 168 4.71 8.24 -17.14
N LYS A 169 3.64 8.22 -16.34
CA LYS A 169 3.59 8.77 -15.00
C LYS A 169 3.14 7.72 -13.97
N MET A 170 3.88 7.59 -12.88
CA MET A 170 3.48 6.81 -11.70
C MET A 170 3.53 7.68 -10.45
N ASP A 171 2.40 7.83 -9.77
CA ASP A 171 2.30 8.42 -8.43
C ASP A 171 1.96 7.30 -7.43
N ILE A 172 2.77 7.17 -6.39
CA ILE A 172 2.63 6.11 -5.37
C ILE A 172 2.67 6.75 -3.99
N ASP A 173 1.68 6.45 -3.17
CA ASP A 173 1.46 7.08 -1.87
C ASP A 173 1.11 6.05 -0.79
N THR A 174 1.76 6.12 0.37
CA THR A 174 1.37 5.34 1.54
C THR A 174 1.66 6.04 2.86
N ASP A 175 0.64 6.17 3.71
CA ASP A 175 0.80 6.77 5.03
C ASP A 175 1.55 5.83 5.98
N MET A 176 1.15 4.56 6.03
CA MET A 176 1.68 3.54 6.93
C MET A 176 1.93 2.22 6.20
N GLY A 177 3.07 2.15 5.53
CA GLY A 177 3.46 1.01 4.72
C GLY A 177 4.77 1.27 3.97
N SER A 178 5.24 0.26 3.25
CA SER A 178 6.42 0.40 2.39
C SER A 178 6.02 0.35 0.92
N ALA A 179 6.77 1.05 0.07
CA ALA A 179 6.66 0.97 -1.37
C ALA A 179 7.85 0.16 -1.93
N ASN A 180 7.57 -1.03 -2.48
CA ASN A 180 8.56 -1.89 -3.11
C ASN A 180 8.34 -1.88 -4.63
N LEU A 181 9.25 -1.23 -5.34
CA LEU A 181 9.14 -0.89 -6.76
C LEU A 181 10.25 -1.60 -7.52
N LYS A 182 9.87 -2.42 -8.49
CA LYS A 182 10.81 -3.31 -9.16
C LYS A 182 10.62 -3.34 -10.66
N ASP A 183 11.71 -3.13 -11.40
CA ASP A 183 11.78 -3.25 -12.85
C ASP A 183 10.69 -2.42 -13.57
N LEU A 184 10.48 -1.19 -13.10
CA LEU A 184 9.48 -0.28 -13.65
C LEU A 184 10.03 0.50 -14.85
N SER A 185 9.15 0.81 -15.80
CA SER A 185 9.45 1.71 -16.92
C SER A 185 8.57 2.94 -16.83
N PHE A 186 9.17 4.12 -16.67
CA PHE A 186 8.45 5.38 -16.49
C PHE A 186 9.20 6.58 -17.08
N THR A 187 8.51 7.70 -17.28
CA THR A 187 9.16 9.00 -17.49
C THR A 187 9.25 9.76 -16.18
N ASP A 188 8.14 9.79 -15.43
CA ASP A 188 8.02 10.46 -14.15
C ASP A 188 7.54 9.48 -13.07
N LEU A 189 8.33 9.32 -12.02
CA LEU A 189 8.00 8.55 -10.83
C LEU A 189 7.96 9.48 -9.61
N SER A 190 6.83 9.52 -8.92
CA SER A 190 6.65 10.20 -7.65
C SER A 190 6.25 9.19 -6.58
N VAL A 191 6.97 9.16 -5.47
CA VAL A 191 6.68 8.26 -4.34
C VAL A 191 6.66 9.07 -3.05
N SER A 192 5.60 8.95 -2.28
CA SER A 192 5.46 9.55 -0.95
C SER A 192 5.20 8.46 0.08
N VAL A 193 5.98 8.44 1.16
CA VAL A 193 5.80 7.49 2.27
C VAL A 193 5.94 8.22 3.60
N ASP A 194 4.86 8.32 4.37
CA ASP A 194 4.92 8.98 5.68
C ASP A 194 5.64 8.10 6.70
N MET A 195 5.24 6.82 6.82
CA MET A 195 5.85 5.86 7.73
C MET A 195 6.09 4.51 7.06
N GLY A 196 7.36 4.26 6.75
CA GLY A 196 7.84 3.05 6.12
C GLY A 196 9.00 3.36 5.19
N SER A 197 9.37 2.43 4.32
CA SER A 197 10.55 2.58 3.45
C SER A 197 10.19 2.45 1.99
N VAL A 198 10.99 3.09 1.15
CA VAL A 198 10.90 2.98 -0.31
C VAL A 198 12.08 2.17 -0.80
N GLU A 199 11.80 1.12 -1.57
CA GLU A 199 12.81 0.32 -2.25
C GLU A 199 12.54 0.36 -3.76
N LEU A 200 13.41 1.01 -4.52
CA LEU A 200 13.36 1.06 -5.98
C LEU A 200 14.52 0.25 -6.57
N ASN A 201 14.20 -0.88 -7.19
CA ASN A 201 15.18 -1.73 -7.87
C ASN A 201 14.90 -1.74 -9.38
N SER A 202 15.87 -1.34 -10.19
CA SER A 202 15.80 -1.37 -11.65
C SER A 202 16.89 -2.27 -12.22
N ARG A 203 16.58 -2.97 -13.33
CA ARG A 203 17.61 -3.61 -14.16
C ARG A 203 18.23 -2.65 -15.17
N GLU A 204 17.49 -1.62 -15.54
CA GLU A 204 17.92 -0.60 -16.49
C GLU A 204 18.58 0.55 -15.74
N SER A 205 19.60 1.15 -16.34
CA SER A 205 20.29 2.28 -15.72
C SER A 205 19.37 3.49 -15.60
N LEU A 206 19.29 4.04 -14.39
CA LEU A 206 18.61 5.30 -14.10
C LEU A 206 19.59 6.48 -14.04
N ALA A 207 20.84 6.33 -14.50
CA ALA A 207 21.90 7.34 -14.35
C ALA A 207 21.57 8.69 -15.01
N ASP A 208 20.74 8.70 -16.05
CA ASP A 208 20.36 9.91 -16.80
C ASP A 208 19.06 10.57 -16.30
N TYR A 209 18.42 10.02 -15.25
CA TYR A 209 17.24 10.64 -14.64
C TYR A 209 17.64 11.78 -13.70
N SER A 210 16.72 12.73 -13.53
CA SER A 210 16.76 13.69 -12.44
C SER A 210 16.22 13.05 -11.17
N PHE A 211 16.97 13.16 -10.07
CA PHE A 211 16.58 12.67 -8.75
C PHE A 211 16.31 13.82 -7.80
N SER A 212 15.23 13.71 -7.04
CA SER A 212 14.95 14.50 -5.85
C SER A 212 14.40 13.57 -4.77
N CYS A 213 15.29 13.04 -3.93
CA CYS A 213 14.92 12.13 -2.86
C CYS A 213 15.18 12.77 -1.50
N THR A 214 14.24 12.61 -0.56
CA THR A 214 14.38 13.05 0.83
C THR A 214 14.05 11.90 1.78
N ALA A 215 14.82 11.80 2.86
CA ALA A 215 14.54 10.90 3.98
C ALA A 215 14.67 11.67 5.29
N SER A 216 13.56 12.14 5.84
CA SER A 216 13.56 13.03 7.02
C SER A 216 14.09 12.31 8.26
N MET A 217 13.64 11.07 8.49
CA MET A 217 14.08 10.20 9.59
C MET A 217 14.51 8.82 9.10
N GLY A 218 15.53 8.79 8.24
CA GLY A 218 16.16 7.56 7.78
C GLY A 218 17.44 7.80 6.99
N ALA A 219 17.82 6.82 6.18
CA ALA A 219 18.95 6.92 5.27
C ALA A 219 18.47 6.90 3.82
N ILE A 220 19.24 7.55 2.94
CA ILE A 220 19.11 7.35 1.50
C ILE A 220 20.33 6.55 1.05
N THR A 221 20.12 5.43 0.39
CA THR A 221 21.20 4.64 -0.24
C THR A 221 20.93 4.54 -1.74
N VAL A 222 21.92 4.89 -2.56
CA VAL A 222 21.84 4.80 -4.02
C VAL A 222 23.03 4.00 -4.53
N ASN A 223 22.80 2.83 -5.15
CA ASN A 223 23.85 1.93 -5.64
C ASN A 223 24.95 1.65 -4.60
N ASP A 224 24.54 1.21 -3.41
CA ASP A 224 25.40 0.94 -2.23
C ASP A 224 26.11 2.15 -1.61
N GLU A 225 25.87 3.38 -2.08
CA GLU A 225 26.39 4.60 -1.48
C GLU A 225 25.36 5.28 -0.57
N ASP A 226 25.76 5.62 0.65
CA ASP A 226 24.91 6.29 1.64
C ASP A 226 24.97 7.82 1.53
N TYR A 227 23.79 8.45 1.65
CA TYR A 227 23.60 9.90 1.60
C TYR A 227 22.83 10.37 2.84
N SER A 228 23.24 11.52 3.39
CA SER A 228 22.61 12.12 4.57
C SER A 228 21.56 13.16 4.18
N GLY A 229 20.29 12.91 4.51
CA GLY A 229 19.18 13.86 4.35
C GLY A 229 18.54 13.84 2.96
N ASP A 230 19.22 14.44 1.98
CA ASP A 230 18.70 14.60 0.61
C ASP A 230 19.66 13.97 -0.41
N TYR A 231 19.10 13.38 -1.47
CA TYR A 231 19.82 13.04 -2.69
C TYR A 231 19.22 13.78 -3.88
N LYS A 232 20.01 14.65 -4.52
CA LYS A 232 19.57 15.43 -5.68
C LYS A 232 20.58 15.28 -6.81
N ARG A 233 20.07 15.03 -8.02
CA ARG A 233 20.88 14.95 -9.23
C ARG A 233 20.07 15.45 -10.41
N SER A 234 20.70 16.20 -11.30
CA SER A 234 20.07 16.59 -12.57
C SER A 234 20.33 15.55 -13.65
N GLY A 235 19.32 15.29 -14.46
CA GLY A 235 19.35 14.44 -15.63
C GLY A 235 18.37 14.96 -16.69
N ASN A 236 18.24 14.24 -17.79
CA ASN A 236 17.40 14.63 -18.94
C ASN A 236 16.49 13.51 -19.44
N ALA A 237 16.55 12.30 -18.86
CA ALA A 237 15.73 11.16 -19.27
C ALA A 237 14.31 11.20 -18.68
N GLY A 238 14.13 11.83 -17.53
CA GLY A 238 12.89 11.82 -16.76
C GLY A 238 13.12 12.26 -15.31
N THR A 239 12.11 12.07 -14.46
CA THR A 239 12.16 12.45 -13.03
C THR A 239 11.87 11.29 -12.09
N ILE A 240 12.59 11.26 -10.97
CA ILE A 240 12.37 10.38 -9.83
C ILE A 240 12.32 11.28 -8.59
N THR A 241 11.13 11.41 -8.02
CA THR A 241 10.88 12.12 -6.76
C THR A 241 10.46 11.11 -5.71
N ILE A 242 11.18 11.07 -4.58
CA ILE A 242 10.86 10.14 -3.49
C ILE A 242 10.96 10.90 -2.17
N ASP A 243 9.85 11.03 -1.46
CA ASP A 243 9.80 11.65 -0.16
C ASP A 243 9.42 10.60 0.89
N ALA A 244 10.31 10.37 1.86
CA ALA A 244 10.09 9.47 2.98
C ALA A 244 10.24 10.22 4.31
N ASP A 245 9.16 10.36 5.07
CA ASP A 245 9.23 11.09 6.34
C ASP A 245 9.85 10.24 7.45
N MET A 246 9.29 9.05 7.70
CA MET A 246 9.75 8.13 8.72
C MET A 246 10.15 6.77 8.14
N GLY A 247 11.23 6.78 7.38
CA GLY A 247 12.00 5.59 7.05
C GLY A 247 13.05 5.86 5.98
N SER A 248 13.53 4.79 5.33
CA SER A 248 14.69 4.87 4.44
C SER A 248 14.29 4.75 2.98
N VAL A 249 15.12 5.32 2.11
CA VAL A 249 15.00 5.23 0.66
C VAL A 249 16.20 4.44 0.14
N ALA A 250 15.95 3.30 -0.50
CA ALA A 250 16.98 2.49 -1.14
C ALA A 250 16.71 2.42 -2.64
N ILE A 251 17.71 2.76 -3.45
CA ILE A 251 17.60 2.80 -4.90
C ILE A 251 18.78 2.05 -5.53
N ASN A 252 18.49 1.03 -6.34
CA ASN A 252 19.50 0.22 -7.03
C ASN A 252 19.18 0.14 -8.53
N TYR A 253 20.14 0.46 -9.40
CA TYR A 253 20.00 0.42 -10.87
C TYR A 253 21.34 0.34 -11.61
#